data_AF-G7YVW4-F1
#
_entry.id   AF-G7YVW4-F1
#
_cell.length_a   1.000
_cell.length_b   1.000
_cell.length_c   1.000
_cell.angle_alpha   90.00
_cell.angle_beta   90.00
_cell.angle_gamma   90.00
#
_symmetry.space_group_name_H-M   'P 1'
#
loop_
_entity.id
_entity.type
_entity.pdbx_description
1 polymer ?
#
loop_
_entity_poly.entity_id
_entity_poly.type
_entity_poly.pdbx_seq_one_letter_code
_entity_poly.pdbx_strand_id
1 'polypeptide(L)'
;MKNDNGPHFQEVTVPWSSWTVAPNEIQARGRVRIRIHPVSFLVGINEQQSIAEKFDKTAVQQAINNQGYECLKAYFGRYTKHYGAPPRTPSNQDVCDLLANIHHLVDPPVRSKPIEILEYASEITQAFGGIRFTSCKSAKDRTGMSVTLEQIRWLKNAEGMHEGHFQTALQCLRQTGLRVDNVMKNTGGRKYAFNRLQLLYFPRLYRPPVGTYALGVAP
;
A
#
# COMPACT_ATOMS: atom_id res chain seq x y z
N MET A 1 -3.80 13.95 30.59
CA MET A 1 -3.74 14.44 29.21
C MET A 1 -5.16 14.39 28.65
N LYS A 2 -5.75 15.53 28.31
CA LYS A 2 -7.07 15.55 27.66
C LYS A 2 -6.88 15.11 26.20
N ASN A 3 -7.54 14.03 25.78
CA ASN A 3 -7.65 13.67 24.37
C ASN A 3 -8.46 14.76 23.69
N ASP A 4 -7.78 15.66 22.98
CA ASP A 4 -8.43 16.66 22.14
C ASP A 4 -8.85 15.98 20.84
N ASN A 5 -10.04 15.37 20.84
CA ASN A 5 -10.64 14.68 19.69
C ASN A 5 -11.24 15.66 18.66
N GLY A 6 -10.83 16.93 18.69
CA GLY A 6 -11.25 17.93 17.72
C GLY A 6 -10.59 17.73 16.35
N PRO A 7 -11.13 18.37 15.30
CA PRO A 7 -10.47 18.39 14.00
C PRO A 7 -9.09 19.05 14.12
N HIS A 8 -8.04 18.30 13.79
CA HIS A 8 -6.69 18.84 13.72
C HIS A 8 -6.49 19.60 12.41
N PHE A 9 -6.02 20.84 12.50
CA PHE A 9 -5.64 21.66 11.35
C PHE A 9 -4.14 21.89 11.39
N GLN A 10 -3.48 21.68 10.25
CA GLN A 10 -2.09 22.06 10.05
C GLN A 10 -2.02 22.99 8.85
N GLU A 11 -1.46 24.18 9.06
CA GLU A 11 -1.15 25.10 7.98
C GLU A 11 0.26 24.80 7.46
N VAL A 12 0.40 24.80 6.13
CA VAL A 12 1.66 24.57 5.43
C VAL A 12 1.76 25.63 4.33
N THR A 13 2.91 26.29 4.25
CA THR A 13 3.19 27.23 3.17
C THR A 13 3.53 26.47 1.89
N VAL A 14 3.01 26.95 0.76
CA VAL A 14 3.27 26.35 -0.56
C VAL A 14 4.36 27.18 -1.26
N PRO A 15 5.38 26.54 -1.87
CA PRO A 15 6.36 27.26 -2.68
C PRO A 15 5.70 28.08 -3.80
N TRP A 16 6.22 29.27 -4.07
CA TRP A 16 5.66 30.18 -5.08
C TRP A 16 5.50 29.52 -6.45
N SER A 17 6.48 28.71 -6.87
CA SER A 17 6.44 27.95 -8.12
C SER A 17 5.20 27.04 -8.22
N SER A 18 4.82 26.37 -7.14
CA SER A 18 3.63 25.53 -7.09
C SER A 18 2.34 26.36 -7.01
N TRP A 19 2.39 27.55 -6.40
CA TRP A 19 1.24 28.44 -6.30
C TRP A 19 0.84 29.03 -7.66
N THR A 20 1.80 29.42 -8.49
CA THR A 20 1.54 30.03 -9.81
C THR A 20 0.79 29.13 -10.80
N VAL A 21 0.83 27.81 -10.59
CA VAL A 21 0.13 26.80 -11.41
C VAL A 21 -1.16 26.28 -10.76
N ALA A 22 -1.53 26.78 -9.58
CA ALA A 22 -2.77 26.39 -8.92
C ALA A 22 -4.00 26.96 -9.66
N PRO A 23 -5.20 26.36 -9.55
CA PRO A 23 -6.44 26.94 -10.08
C PRO A 23 -6.66 28.39 -9.65
N ASN A 24 -7.15 29.24 -10.55
CA ASN A 24 -7.32 30.68 -10.32
C ASN A 24 -8.20 30.98 -9.09
N GLU A 25 -9.19 30.14 -8.81
CA GLU A 25 -10.07 30.27 -7.65
C GLU A 25 -9.32 30.05 -6.33
N ILE A 26 -8.31 29.17 -6.34
CA ILE A 26 -7.42 28.95 -5.19
C ILE A 26 -6.47 30.13 -5.04
N GLN A 27 -5.89 30.60 -6.14
CA GLN A 27 -5.01 31.77 -6.16
C GLN A 27 -5.69 33.02 -5.58
N ALA A 28 -6.91 33.32 -6.06
CA ALA A 28 -7.70 34.48 -5.62
C ALA A 28 -8.06 34.43 -4.12
N ARG A 29 -8.24 33.23 -3.56
CA ARG A 29 -8.54 33.05 -2.13
C ARG A 29 -7.31 33.17 -1.22
N GLY A 30 -6.10 33.09 -1.78
CA GLY A 30 -4.85 33.10 -1.01
C GLY A 30 -4.62 31.85 -0.15
N ARG A 31 -5.58 30.91 -0.10
CA ARG A 31 -5.51 29.68 0.68
C ARG A 31 -6.44 28.60 0.14
N VAL A 32 -6.08 27.34 0.37
CA VAL A 32 -6.92 26.18 0.08
C VAL A 32 -7.01 25.30 1.32
N ARG A 33 -8.21 24.75 1.58
CA ARG A 33 -8.41 23.75 2.63
C ARG A 33 -8.51 22.37 1.99
N ILE A 34 -7.51 21.53 2.25
CA ILE A 34 -7.48 20.14 1.78
C ILE A 34 -7.94 19.24 2.92
N ARG A 35 -8.96 18.41 2.67
CA ARG A 35 -9.40 17.38 3.63
C ARG A 35 -8.71 16.07 3.32
N ILE A 36 -8.08 15.48 4.34
CA ILE A 36 -7.44 14.16 4.24
C ILE A 36 -8.46 13.10 4.65
N HIS A 37 -8.63 12.08 3.81
CA HIS A 37 -9.48 10.93 4.09
C HIS A 37 -8.60 9.68 4.21
N PRO A 38 -8.17 9.30 5.43
CA PRO A 38 -7.30 8.15 5.61
C PRO A 38 -8.06 6.85 5.37
N VAL A 39 -7.41 5.91 4.70
CA VAL A 39 -7.87 4.54 4.47
C VAL A 39 -6.70 3.61 4.77
N SER A 40 -6.96 2.55 5.51
CA SER A 40 -5.94 1.60 5.95
C SER A 40 -6.36 0.19 5.65
N PHE A 41 -5.45 -0.59 5.06
CA PHE A 41 -5.59 -2.03 4.89
C PHE A 41 -4.35 -2.73 5.43
N LEU A 42 -4.56 -3.86 6.11
CA LEU A 42 -3.54 -4.68 6.74
C LEU A 42 -3.64 -6.11 6.22
N VAL A 43 -2.47 -6.67 5.90
CA VAL A 43 -2.30 -8.09 5.62
C VAL A 43 -1.05 -8.55 6.34
N GLY A 44 -1.17 -9.44 7.32
CA GLY A 44 0.01 -9.98 7.96
C GLY A 44 0.66 -11.09 7.14
N ILE A 45 1.79 -10.72 6.54
CA ILE A 45 2.62 -11.59 5.74
C ILE A 45 3.68 -12.22 6.66
N ASN A 46 3.28 -13.21 7.46
CA ASN A 46 4.16 -13.87 8.44
C ASN A 46 3.82 -15.35 8.65
N GLU A 47 4.78 -16.11 9.21
CA GLU A 47 4.60 -17.47 9.73
C GLU A 47 3.62 -17.50 10.91
N GLN A 48 3.74 -16.53 11.84
CA GLN A 48 2.83 -16.47 12.98
C GLN A 48 1.37 -16.21 12.59
N GLN A 49 1.07 -15.67 11.41
CA GLN A 49 -0.34 -15.58 10.96
C GLN A 49 -0.91 -16.95 10.55
N SER A 50 -0.04 -17.91 10.24
CA SER A 50 -0.42 -19.30 9.96
C SER A 50 -0.51 -20.16 11.23
N ILE A 51 0.07 -19.72 12.36
CA ILE A 51 0.00 -20.42 13.67
C ILE A 51 -0.95 -19.69 14.65
N ALA A 52 -1.09 -18.37 14.52
CA ALA A 52 -1.97 -17.50 15.32
C ALA A 52 -3.38 -17.36 14.71
N GLU A 53 -3.86 -18.42 14.07
CA GLU A 53 -5.31 -18.73 14.11
C GLU A 53 -5.79 -18.97 15.56
N LYS A 54 -4.86 -19.01 16.53
CA LYS A 54 -5.13 -18.83 17.97
C LYS A 54 -5.41 -17.36 18.31
N PHE A 55 -6.65 -16.94 17.99
CA PHE A 55 -7.49 -15.87 18.53
C PHE A 55 -6.89 -14.45 18.82
N ASP A 56 -7.71 -13.42 18.57
CA ASP A 56 -7.52 -11.97 18.81
C ASP A 56 -6.80 -11.15 17.70
N LYS A 57 -5.66 -11.61 17.16
CA LYS A 57 -4.91 -10.79 16.16
C LYS A 57 -5.60 -10.67 14.79
N THR A 58 -6.37 -11.67 14.39
CA THR A 58 -7.15 -11.65 13.14
C THR A 58 -8.35 -10.72 13.24
N ALA A 59 -8.95 -10.62 14.43
CA ALA A 59 -10.09 -9.74 14.67
C ALA A 59 -9.72 -8.26 14.48
N VAL A 60 -8.56 -7.83 15.00
CA VAL A 60 -8.07 -6.45 14.80
C VAL A 60 -7.78 -6.17 13.33
N GLN A 61 -7.13 -7.10 12.62
CA GLN A 61 -6.89 -6.95 11.18
C GLN A 61 -8.20 -6.82 10.41
N GLN A 62 -9.19 -7.67 10.72
CA GLN A 62 -10.50 -7.66 10.07
C GLN A 62 -11.26 -6.36 10.37
N ALA A 63 -11.26 -5.90 11.62
CA ALA A 63 -11.88 -4.63 12.00
C ALA A 63 -11.26 -3.44 11.25
N ILE A 64 -9.93 -3.38 11.16
CA ILE A 64 -9.23 -2.33 10.42
C ILE A 64 -9.55 -2.40 8.92
N ASN A 65 -9.55 -3.59 8.33
CA ASN A 65 -9.86 -3.76 6.91
C ASN A 65 -11.33 -3.42 6.58
N ASN A 66 -12.27 -3.80 7.46
CA ASN A 66 -13.69 -3.42 7.35
C ASN A 66 -13.86 -1.91 7.41
N GLN A 67 -13.23 -1.26 8.39
CA GLN A 67 -13.25 0.19 8.50
C GLN A 67 -12.60 0.86 7.27
N GLY A 68 -11.47 0.33 6.79
CA GLY A 68 -10.81 0.78 5.58
C GLY A 68 -11.71 0.71 4.36
N TYR A 69 -12.41 -0.41 4.18
CA TYR A 69 -13.39 -0.59 3.11
C TYR A 69 -14.54 0.42 3.20
N GLU A 70 -15.18 0.56 4.37
CA GLU A 70 -16.28 1.52 4.55
C GLU A 70 -15.83 2.97 4.33
N CYS A 71 -14.64 3.35 4.80
CA CYS A 71 -14.07 4.67 4.55
C CYS A 71 -13.83 4.91 3.04
N LEU A 72 -13.29 3.91 2.33
CA LEU A 72 -13.01 4.00 0.91
C LEU A 72 -14.30 4.06 0.07
N LYS A 73 -15.30 3.23 0.40
CA LYS A 73 -16.64 3.23 -0.20
C LYS A 73 -17.32 4.58 0.01
N ALA A 74 -17.25 5.14 1.22
CA ALA A 74 -17.80 6.46 1.51
C ALA A 74 -17.07 7.57 0.74
N TYR A 75 -15.75 7.47 0.56
CA TYR A 75 -15.00 8.40 -0.29
C TYR A 75 -15.41 8.29 -1.75
N PHE A 76 -15.50 7.07 -2.29
CA PHE A 76 -16.00 6.81 -3.64
C PHE A 76 -17.37 7.44 -3.86
N GLY A 77 -18.33 7.23 -2.96
CA GLY A 77 -19.67 7.83 -3.07
C GLY A 77 -19.67 9.37 -3.04
N ARG A 78 -18.82 10.00 -2.22
CA ARG A 78 -18.67 11.46 -2.20
C ARG A 78 -18.01 12.00 -3.47
N TYR A 79 -16.97 11.30 -3.95
CA TYR A 79 -16.26 11.65 -5.17
C TYR A 79 -17.23 11.58 -6.36
N THR A 80 -17.95 10.46 -6.52
CA THR A 80 -18.84 10.24 -7.66
C THR A 80 -20.01 11.22 -7.70
N LYS A 81 -20.55 11.58 -6.54
CA LYS A 81 -21.58 12.61 -6.43
C LYS A 81 -21.09 13.99 -6.92
N HIS A 82 -19.81 14.31 -6.75
CA HIS A 82 -19.28 15.64 -7.05
C HIS A 82 -18.57 15.74 -8.41
N TYR A 83 -17.84 14.69 -8.81
CA TYR A 83 -17.00 14.66 -10.00
C TYR A 83 -17.46 13.66 -11.08
N GLY A 84 -18.46 12.81 -10.78
CA GLY A 84 -18.85 11.70 -11.65
C GLY A 84 -17.95 10.47 -11.47
N ALA A 85 -18.05 9.50 -12.38
CA ALA A 85 -17.28 8.26 -12.29
C ALA A 85 -15.76 8.56 -12.26
N PRO A 86 -14.98 7.93 -11.35
CA PRO A 86 -13.53 8.10 -11.36
C PRO A 86 -12.92 7.52 -12.66
N PRO A 87 -11.71 7.97 -13.02
CA PRO A 87 -10.94 7.34 -14.10
C PRO A 87 -10.80 5.83 -13.89
N ARG A 88 -10.61 5.08 -14.99
CA ARG A 88 -10.23 3.67 -14.91
C ARG A 88 -8.86 3.53 -14.25
N THR A 89 -8.64 2.41 -13.59
CA THR A 89 -7.36 2.12 -12.95
C THR A 89 -6.27 1.85 -13.98
N PRO A 90 -4.98 1.78 -13.59
CA PRO A 90 -3.91 1.47 -14.54
C PRO A 90 -4.06 0.12 -15.21
N SER A 91 -4.64 -0.88 -14.52
CA SER A 91 -4.95 -2.18 -15.15
C SER A 91 -6.24 -2.15 -15.99
N ASN A 92 -6.75 -0.95 -16.26
CA ASN A 92 -7.98 -0.71 -17.01
C ASN A 92 -9.23 -1.31 -16.33
N GLN A 93 -9.31 -1.30 -15.00
CA GLN A 93 -10.47 -1.77 -14.25
C GLN A 93 -11.35 -0.61 -13.77
N ASP A 94 -12.64 -0.87 -13.57
CA ASP A 94 -13.55 0.07 -12.94
C ASP A 94 -13.35 0.06 -11.43
N VAL A 95 -13.29 1.25 -10.82
CA VAL A 95 -13.10 1.40 -9.36
C VAL A 95 -14.22 0.70 -8.57
N CYS A 96 -15.44 0.68 -9.11
CA CYS A 96 -16.58 0.01 -8.49
C CYS A 96 -16.33 -1.52 -8.35
N ASP A 97 -15.78 -2.14 -9.39
CA ASP A 97 -15.49 -3.58 -9.38
C ASP A 97 -14.37 -3.90 -8.40
N LEU A 98 -13.33 -3.07 -8.34
CA LEU A 98 -12.26 -3.23 -7.36
C LEU A 98 -12.75 -3.05 -5.92
N LEU A 99 -13.69 -2.14 -5.67
CA LEU A 99 -14.34 -2.00 -4.35
C LEU A 99 -15.13 -3.26 -3.99
N ALA A 100 -15.89 -3.81 -4.93
CA ALA A 100 -16.60 -5.07 -4.73
C ALA A 100 -15.59 -6.21 -4.44
N ASN A 101 -14.47 -6.28 -5.16
CA ASN A 101 -13.43 -7.27 -4.91
C ASN A 101 -12.80 -7.13 -3.53
N ILE A 102 -12.55 -5.91 -3.05
CA ILE A 102 -12.10 -5.68 -1.66
C ILE A 102 -13.15 -6.18 -0.68
N HIS A 103 -14.42 -5.87 -0.88
CA HIS A 103 -15.50 -6.34 0.00
C HIS A 103 -15.51 -7.86 0.14
N HIS A 104 -15.46 -8.58 -0.99
CA HIS A 104 -15.41 -10.05 -0.99
C HIS A 104 -14.18 -10.63 -0.29
N LEU A 105 -13.07 -9.90 -0.20
CA LEU A 105 -11.86 -10.35 0.51
C LEU A 105 -11.91 -10.06 2.01
N VAL A 106 -12.73 -9.11 2.44
CA VAL A 106 -12.81 -8.65 3.83
C VAL A 106 -13.99 -9.29 4.56
N ASP A 107 -15.13 -9.48 3.90
CA ASP A 107 -16.37 -9.97 4.53
C ASP A 107 -17.21 -10.92 3.64
N PRO A 108 -17.28 -12.23 3.96
CA PRO A 108 -16.46 -12.94 4.95
C PRO A 108 -15.01 -13.11 4.44
N PRO A 109 -13.99 -13.19 5.33
CA PRO A 109 -12.61 -13.42 4.91
C PRO A 109 -12.44 -14.75 4.17
N VAL A 110 -12.15 -14.69 2.87
CA VAL A 110 -12.06 -15.89 2.01
C VAL A 110 -10.79 -16.72 2.27
N ARG A 111 -9.71 -16.08 2.73
CA ARG A 111 -8.42 -16.74 2.97
C ARG A 111 -7.56 -15.99 3.98
N SER A 112 -6.58 -16.67 4.58
CA SER A 112 -5.75 -16.15 5.68
C SER A 112 -4.84 -14.97 5.33
N LYS A 113 -4.46 -14.81 4.05
CA LYS A 113 -3.49 -13.78 3.58
C LYS A 113 -3.93 -13.12 2.27
N PRO A 114 -5.03 -12.34 2.23
CA PRO A 114 -5.59 -11.76 1.01
C PRO A 114 -4.73 -10.60 0.47
N ILE A 115 -3.53 -10.89 -0.04
CA ILE A 115 -2.59 -9.86 -0.50
C ILE A 115 -3.12 -9.00 -1.65
N GLU A 116 -4.13 -9.47 -2.38
CA GLU A 116 -4.80 -8.73 -3.46
C GLU A 116 -5.51 -7.49 -2.90
N ILE A 117 -5.90 -7.46 -1.62
CA ILE A 117 -6.48 -6.25 -1.03
C ILE A 117 -5.51 -5.06 -1.13
N LEU A 118 -4.20 -5.32 -1.00
CA LEU A 118 -3.17 -4.30 -1.11
C LEU A 118 -3.00 -3.84 -2.56
N GLU A 119 -3.22 -4.74 -3.53
CA GLU A 119 -3.21 -4.45 -4.96
C GLU A 119 -4.40 -3.59 -5.37
N TYR A 120 -5.61 -4.04 -5.07
CA TYR A 120 -6.85 -3.31 -5.37
C TYR A 120 -6.85 -1.94 -4.70
N ALA A 121 -6.42 -1.85 -3.43
CA ALA A 121 -6.28 -0.57 -2.76
C ALA A 121 -5.23 0.34 -3.42
N SER A 122 -4.19 -0.22 -4.03
CA SER A 122 -3.19 0.58 -4.76
C SER A 122 -3.78 1.15 -6.05
N GLU A 123 -4.46 0.31 -6.83
CA GLU A 123 -5.11 0.70 -8.08
C GLU A 123 -6.21 1.74 -7.88
N ILE A 124 -7.06 1.56 -6.87
CA ILE A 124 -8.10 2.53 -6.52
C ILE A 124 -7.46 3.87 -6.11
N THR A 125 -6.42 3.84 -5.27
CA THR A 125 -5.72 5.06 -4.85
C THR A 125 -5.15 5.80 -6.05
N GLN A 126 -4.57 5.09 -7.03
CA GLN A 126 -4.02 5.70 -8.23
C GLN A 126 -5.10 6.29 -9.14
N ALA A 127 -6.24 5.61 -9.30
CA ALA A 127 -7.39 6.15 -10.05
C ALA A 127 -7.92 7.47 -9.46
N PHE A 128 -7.81 7.64 -8.14
CA PHE A 128 -8.17 8.89 -7.46
C PHE A 128 -7.06 9.94 -7.39
N GLY A 129 -5.85 9.66 -7.91
CA GLY A 129 -4.67 10.52 -7.70
C GLY A 129 -4.28 10.65 -6.22
N GLY A 130 -4.62 9.65 -5.42
CA GLY A 130 -4.38 9.62 -3.98
C GLY A 130 -2.93 9.30 -3.61
N ILE A 131 -2.59 9.55 -2.35
CA ILE A 131 -1.26 9.27 -1.79
C ILE A 131 -1.30 7.92 -1.08
N ARG A 132 -0.26 7.11 -1.29
CA ARG A 132 -0.14 5.80 -0.69
C ARG A 132 1.11 5.67 0.17
N PHE A 133 0.92 5.07 1.34
CA PHE A 133 2.01 4.67 2.24
C PHE A 133 1.99 3.16 2.43
N THR A 134 3.16 2.55 2.42
CA THR A 134 3.33 1.13 2.71
C THR A 134 4.39 1.00 3.79
N SER A 135 4.04 0.36 4.90
CA SER A 135 5.00 0.11 5.98
C SER A 135 4.67 -1.19 6.71
N CYS A 136 5.71 -1.92 7.06
CA CYS A 136 5.67 -2.99 8.05
C CYS A 136 6.32 -2.51 9.35
N LYS A 137 6.34 -3.35 10.40
CA LYS A 137 6.92 -3.00 11.72
C LYS A 137 8.27 -2.25 11.68
N SER A 138 9.26 -2.76 10.94
CA SER A 138 10.59 -2.11 10.81
C SER A 138 10.78 -1.31 9.52
N ALA A 139 9.71 -1.08 8.74
CA ALA A 139 9.75 -0.35 7.46
C ALA A 139 10.82 -0.82 6.45
N LYS A 140 11.37 -2.03 6.62
CA LYS A 140 12.54 -2.56 5.90
C LYS A 140 12.16 -3.70 4.96
N ASP A 141 12.08 -4.94 5.47
CA ASP A 141 12.08 -6.14 4.63
C ASP A 141 10.73 -6.38 3.93
N ARG A 142 9.64 -6.58 4.68
CA ARG A 142 8.30 -6.78 4.11
C ARG A 142 7.81 -5.53 3.37
N THR A 143 8.21 -4.36 3.85
CA THR A 143 7.97 -3.09 3.14
C THR A 143 8.66 -3.12 1.78
N GLY A 144 9.93 -3.53 1.70
CA GLY A 144 10.65 -3.71 0.45
C GLY A 144 9.96 -4.69 -0.49
N MET A 145 9.46 -5.82 0.02
CA MET A 145 8.73 -6.79 -0.79
C MET A 145 7.45 -6.18 -1.39
N SER A 146 6.66 -5.48 -0.57
CA SER A 146 5.40 -4.86 -1.02
C SER A 146 5.63 -3.71 -1.99
N VAL A 147 6.57 -2.80 -1.69
CA VAL A 147 6.88 -1.62 -2.52
C VAL A 147 7.42 -2.05 -3.89
N THR A 148 8.36 -2.99 -3.93
CA THR A 148 8.90 -3.47 -5.22
C THR A 148 7.84 -4.18 -6.05
N LEU A 149 6.93 -4.94 -5.42
CA LEU A 149 5.83 -5.58 -6.14
C LEU A 149 4.87 -4.55 -6.75
N GLU A 150 4.54 -3.50 -5.99
CA GLU A 150 3.72 -2.39 -6.48
C GLU A 150 4.37 -1.64 -7.64
N GLN A 151 5.68 -1.36 -7.56
CA GLN A 151 6.43 -0.72 -8.64
C GLN A 151 6.42 -1.54 -9.93
N ILE A 152 6.64 -2.85 -9.85
CA ILE A 152 6.62 -3.71 -11.04
C ILE A 152 5.22 -3.85 -11.63
N ARG A 153 4.17 -3.85 -10.80
CA ARG A 153 2.78 -3.78 -11.26
C ARG A 153 2.47 -2.47 -11.98
N TRP A 154 2.99 -1.35 -11.47
CA TRP A 154 2.88 -0.07 -12.18
C TRP A 154 3.54 -0.13 -13.55
N LEU A 155 4.80 -0.61 -13.63
CA LEU A 155 5.50 -0.75 -14.90
C LEU A 155 4.72 -1.62 -15.89
N LYS A 156 4.09 -2.71 -15.42
CA LYS A 156 3.25 -3.56 -16.26
C LYS A 156 1.99 -2.85 -16.73
N ASN A 157 1.21 -2.34 -15.79
CA ASN A 157 -0.16 -1.91 -16.05
C ASN A 157 -0.22 -0.51 -16.65
N ALA A 158 0.64 0.41 -16.19
CA ALA A 158 0.66 1.80 -16.63
C ALA A 158 1.69 2.07 -17.76
N GLU A 159 2.87 1.44 -17.69
CA GLU A 159 3.99 1.73 -18.60
C GLU A 159 4.16 0.67 -19.71
N GLY A 160 3.28 -0.33 -19.77
CA GLY A 160 3.27 -1.34 -20.84
C GLY A 160 4.41 -2.37 -20.78
N MET A 161 5.02 -2.60 -19.62
CA MET A 161 6.00 -3.68 -19.47
C MET A 161 5.37 -5.04 -19.79
N HIS A 162 6.01 -5.78 -20.70
CA HIS A 162 5.59 -7.12 -21.08
C HIS A 162 5.62 -8.11 -19.90
N GLU A 163 4.61 -8.98 -19.80
CA GLU A 163 4.45 -9.95 -18.70
C GLU A 163 5.69 -10.82 -18.48
N GLY A 164 6.35 -11.23 -19.57
CA GLY A 164 7.56 -12.04 -19.53
C GLY A 164 8.73 -11.41 -18.75
N HIS A 165 8.73 -10.09 -18.57
CA HIS A 165 9.75 -9.37 -17.79
C HIS A 165 9.38 -9.16 -16.32
N PHE A 166 8.12 -9.41 -15.93
CA PHE A 166 7.60 -9.08 -14.60
C PHE A 166 8.46 -9.69 -13.48
N GLN A 167 8.70 -10.99 -13.55
CA GLN A 167 9.43 -11.71 -12.51
C GLN A 167 10.91 -11.29 -12.47
N THR A 168 11.54 -11.13 -13.63
CA THR A 168 12.95 -10.71 -13.75
C THR A 168 13.15 -9.30 -13.20
N ALA A 169 12.28 -8.36 -13.56
CA ALA A 169 12.34 -6.99 -13.06
C ALA A 169 12.12 -6.95 -11.53
N LEU A 170 11.17 -7.73 -11.01
CA LEU A 170 10.92 -7.83 -9.57
C LEU A 170 12.12 -8.37 -8.80
N GLN A 171 12.79 -9.39 -9.34
CA GLN A 171 14.00 -9.95 -8.74
C GLN A 171 15.15 -8.93 -8.77
N CYS A 172 15.34 -8.22 -9.89
CA CYS A 172 16.34 -7.16 -10.02
C CYS A 172 16.16 -6.08 -8.94
N LEU A 173 14.96 -5.49 -8.80
CA LEU A 173 14.70 -4.46 -7.78
C LEU A 173 14.97 -4.96 -6.34
N ARG A 174 14.77 -6.25 -6.07
CA ARG A 174 15.02 -6.85 -4.75
C ARG A 174 16.47 -7.29 -4.53
N GLN A 175 17.27 -7.41 -5.58
CA GLN A 175 18.69 -7.75 -5.49
C GLN A 175 19.57 -6.51 -5.44
N THR A 176 19.28 -5.52 -6.28
CA THR A 176 20.15 -4.36 -6.53
C THR A 176 19.45 -3.02 -6.40
N GLY A 177 18.12 -2.99 -6.28
CA GLY A 177 17.35 -1.75 -6.19
C GLY A 177 17.39 -1.09 -4.81
N LEU A 178 16.84 0.13 -4.74
CA LEU A 178 16.91 1.03 -3.58
C LEU A 178 16.42 0.41 -2.27
N ARG A 179 15.45 -0.51 -2.32
CA ARG A 179 14.93 -1.15 -1.11
C ARG A 179 15.95 -2.05 -0.42
N VAL A 180 16.97 -2.54 -1.13
CA VAL A 180 18.11 -3.25 -0.51
C VAL A 180 19.11 -2.27 0.12
N ASP A 181 19.23 -1.04 -0.39
CA ASP A 181 20.04 0.01 0.24
C ASP A 181 19.43 0.45 1.57
N ASN A 182 18.10 0.49 1.67
CA ASN A 182 17.42 0.70 2.94
C ASN A 182 17.79 -0.39 3.96
N VAL A 183 17.89 -1.66 3.53
CA VAL A 183 18.33 -2.74 4.41
C VAL A 183 19.77 -2.49 4.85
N MET A 184 20.68 -2.22 3.91
CA MET A 184 22.09 -1.93 4.18
C MET A 184 22.26 -0.81 5.21
N LYS A 185 21.54 0.31 5.04
CA LYS A 185 21.62 1.45 5.97
C LYS A 185 21.14 1.12 7.38
N ASN A 186 20.19 0.19 7.52
CA ASN A 186 19.62 -0.17 8.83
C ASN A 186 20.39 -1.30 9.52
N THR A 187 21.03 -2.20 8.77
CA THR A 187 21.57 -3.44 9.32
C THR A 187 23.08 -3.62 9.09
N GLY A 188 23.70 -2.74 8.31
CA GLY A 188 25.09 -2.88 7.87
C GLY A 188 25.30 -3.94 6.79
N GLY A 189 24.23 -4.56 6.25
CA GLY A 189 24.35 -5.58 5.22
C GLY A 189 23.23 -5.58 4.19
N ARG A 190 23.56 -5.94 2.93
CA ARG A 190 22.59 -6.10 1.82
C ARG A 190 21.86 -7.45 1.88
N LYS A 191 21.30 -7.81 3.03
CA LYS A 191 20.55 -9.06 3.22
C LYS A 191 19.28 -8.79 4.02
N TYR A 192 18.13 -9.16 3.47
CA TYR A 192 16.86 -9.10 4.18
C TYR A 192 16.87 -10.03 5.41
N ALA A 193 16.25 -9.59 6.50
CA ALA A 193 16.16 -10.33 7.75
C ALA A 193 15.03 -11.39 7.71
N PHE A 194 15.14 -12.35 6.80
CA PHE A 194 14.21 -13.48 6.69
C PHE A 194 14.93 -14.81 6.89
N ASN A 195 14.29 -15.71 7.63
CA ASN A 195 14.73 -17.10 7.74
C ASN A 195 14.02 -17.97 6.69
N ARG A 196 14.63 -19.12 6.34
CA ARG A 196 14.09 -20.01 5.29
C ARG A 196 12.71 -20.57 5.63
N LEU A 197 12.45 -20.90 6.90
CA LEU A 197 11.17 -21.45 7.35
C LEU A 197 10.04 -20.41 7.21
N GLN A 198 10.29 -19.15 7.57
CA GLN A 198 9.36 -18.04 7.38
C GLN A 198 8.92 -17.90 5.93
N LEU A 199 9.88 -18.01 4.99
CA LEU A 199 9.61 -17.85 3.56
C LEU A 199 8.69 -18.94 2.98
N LEU A 200 8.60 -20.11 3.62
CA LEU A 200 7.64 -21.15 3.22
C LEU A 200 6.19 -20.65 3.33
N TYR A 201 5.92 -19.81 4.34
CA TYR A 201 4.59 -19.24 4.60
C TYR A 201 4.33 -17.94 3.84
N PHE A 202 5.28 -17.44 3.06
CA PHE A 202 5.10 -16.21 2.28
C PHE A 202 4.40 -16.52 0.96
N PRO A 203 3.47 -15.66 0.51
CA PRO A 203 2.97 -15.68 -0.86
C PRO A 203 4.12 -15.60 -1.86
N ARG A 204 4.02 -16.30 -2.99
CA ARG A 204 5.11 -16.42 -3.99
C ARG A 204 5.70 -15.07 -4.38
N LEU A 205 4.85 -14.08 -4.68
CA LEU A 205 5.26 -12.75 -5.09
C LEU A 205 5.90 -11.91 -3.97
N TYR A 206 5.79 -12.32 -2.71
CA TYR A 206 6.43 -11.64 -1.57
C TYR A 206 7.76 -12.28 -1.15
N ARG A 207 8.20 -13.35 -1.82
CA ARG A 207 9.48 -14.00 -1.51
C ARG A 207 10.65 -13.20 -2.11
N PRO A 208 11.72 -12.93 -1.34
CA PRO A 208 12.93 -12.34 -1.87
C PRO A 208 13.68 -13.35 -2.76
N PRO A 209 14.54 -12.89 -3.69
CA PRO A 209 15.40 -13.77 -4.47
C PRO A 209 16.36 -14.59 -3.59
N VAL A 210 16.73 -15.78 -4.06
CA VAL A 210 17.74 -16.61 -3.37
C VAL A 210 19.05 -15.83 -3.27
N GLY A 211 19.68 -15.92 -2.10
CA GLY A 211 20.93 -15.22 -1.83
C GLY A 211 20.75 -13.76 -1.41
N THR A 212 19.54 -13.21 -1.27
CA THR A 212 19.34 -11.83 -0.76
C THR A 212 18.83 -11.76 0.68
N TYR A 213 18.76 -12.88 1.39
CA TYR A 213 18.28 -12.94 2.77
C TYR A 213 19.17 -13.82 3.65
N ALA A 214 19.19 -13.56 4.96
CA ALA A 214 19.99 -14.30 5.93
C ALA A 214 19.35 -14.34 7.32
N LEU A 215 19.70 -15.37 8.11
CA LEU A 215 19.39 -15.44 9.54
C LEU A 215 20.32 -14.48 10.32
N GLY A 216 19.82 -13.88 11.40
CA GLY A 216 20.66 -13.08 12.31
C GLY A 216 20.94 -11.64 11.86
N VAL A 217 20.29 -11.17 10.80
CA VAL A 217 20.30 -9.75 10.45
C VAL A 217 19.41 -8.99 11.44
N ALA A 218 19.87 -7.83 11.93
CA ALA A 218 19.09 -7.01 12.85
C ALA A 218 17.67 -6.72 12.29
N PRO A 219 16.61 -6.93 13.09
CA PRO A 219 15.22 -6.81 12.66
C PRO A 219 14.82 -5.37 12.29
#